data_AF-A0A6B8M969-F1
#
_entry.id   AF-A0A6B8M969-F1
#
_cell.length_a   1.000
_cell.length_b   1.000
_cell.length_c   1.000
_cell.angle_alpha   90.00
_cell.angle_beta   90.00
_cell.angle_gamma   90.00
#
_symmetry.space_group_name_H-M   'P 1'
#
loop_
_entity.id
_entity.type
_entity.pdbx_description
1 polymer ?
#
loop_
_entity_poly.entity_id
_entity_poly.type
_entity_poly.pdbx_seq_one_letter_code
_entity_poly.pdbx_strand_id
1 'polypeptide(L)'
;MKHLAGLIVIAAIAGAPERADARPITLSCQHSDNVYAAPYTVRIDANNAMLVINDDGRTDVYPIESVKDQKGDRQVTAAGKLLDSHVTVSLSGKKQLWYADAFTDRVFAIDYCD
;
A
#
# COMPACT_ATOMS: atom_id res chain seq x y z
N MET A 1 50.19 29.95 21.76
CA MET A 1 48.74 29.83 21.56
C MET A 1 48.46 28.40 21.12
N LYS A 2 47.91 27.57 22.02
CA LYS A 2 47.62 26.15 21.78
C LYS A 2 46.15 26.06 21.34
N HIS A 3 45.88 25.69 20.09
CA HIS A 3 44.53 25.37 19.66
C HIS A 3 44.24 23.89 19.97
N LEU A 4 43.46 23.65 21.02
CA LEU A 4 42.67 22.44 21.16
C LEU A 4 41.34 22.66 20.43
N ALA A 5 41.04 21.81 19.47
CA ALA A 5 39.69 21.49 19.00
C ALA A 5 39.83 20.12 18.33
N GLY A 6 39.33 19.01 18.86
CA GLY A 6 38.00 18.80 19.43
C GLY A 6 37.40 17.67 18.59
N LEU A 7 37.78 16.43 18.90
CA LEU A 7 37.39 15.23 18.18
C LEU A 7 35.90 14.97 18.45
N ILE A 8 35.02 15.30 17.51
CA ILE A 8 33.60 14.94 17.60
C ILE A 8 33.46 13.49 17.12
N VAL A 9 33.36 12.56 18.07
CA VAL A 9 32.90 11.20 17.81
C VAL A 9 31.37 11.26 17.69
N ILE A 10 30.85 11.27 16.47
CA ILE A 10 29.42 11.08 16.25
C ILE A 10 29.16 9.58 16.39
N ALA A 11 28.67 9.17 17.55
CA ALA A 11 28.11 7.84 17.74
C ALA A 11 26.86 7.73 16.86
N ALA A 12 27.00 7.06 15.72
CA ALA A 12 25.85 6.61 14.94
C ALA A 12 25.14 5.53 15.76
N ILE A 13 24.14 5.95 16.55
CA ILE A 13 23.12 5.05 17.03
C ILE A 13 22.41 4.50 15.79
N ALA A 14 22.83 3.30 15.37
CA ALA A 14 22.06 2.45 14.50
C ALA A 14 20.74 2.15 15.24
N GLY A 15 19.73 3.00 15.01
CA GLY A 15 18.37 2.68 15.36
C GLY A 15 18.04 1.39 14.63
N ALA A 16 17.79 0.32 15.41
CA ALA A 16 17.18 -0.88 14.87
C ALA A 16 15.95 -0.44 14.07
N PRO A 17 15.70 -0.97 12.85
CA PRO A 17 14.44 -0.73 12.20
C PRO A 17 13.36 -1.25 13.14
N GLU A 18 12.59 -0.33 13.72
CA GLU A 18 11.34 -0.66 14.39
C GLU A 18 10.55 -1.47 13.38
N ARG A 19 10.48 -2.79 13.62
CA ARG A 19 9.48 -3.66 13.03
C ARG A 19 8.16 -3.15 13.59
N ALA A 20 7.64 -2.08 12.99
CA ALA A 20 6.25 -1.70 13.14
C ALA A 20 5.46 -2.97 12.86
N ASP A 21 4.77 -3.46 13.89
CA ASP A 21 3.96 -4.67 13.88
C ASP A 21 3.05 -4.63 12.65
N ALA A 22 3.48 -5.26 11.56
CA ALA A 22 2.87 -5.12 10.23
C ALA A 22 1.65 -6.04 10.15
N ARG A 23 0.70 -5.79 11.05
CA ARG A 23 -0.58 -6.48 11.07
C ARG A 23 -1.22 -6.29 9.70
N PRO A 24 -1.82 -7.35 9.13
CA PRO A 24 -2.57 -7.22 7.90
C PRO A 24 -3.61 -6.11 8.03
N ILE A 25 -3.68 -5.23 7.05
CA ILE A 25 -4.70 -4.17 6.97
C ILE A 25 -5.83 -4.74 6.14
N THR A 26 -7.04 -4.80 6.68
CA THR A 26 -8.24 -5.19 5.95
C THR A 26 -9.15 -3.98 5.79
N LEU A 27 -9.58 -3.74 4.56
CA LEU A 27 -10.49 -2.68 4.17
C LEU A 27 -11.79 -3.29 3.65
N SER A 28 -12.91 -2.60 3.88
CA SER A 28 -14.18 -2.90 3.22
C SER A 28 -14.36 -1.90 2.08
N CYS A 29 -14.44 -2.37 0.84
CA CYS A 29 -14.53 -1.52 -0.35
C CYS A 29 -15.91 -1.66 -1.01
N GLN A 30 -16.36 -0.58 -1.65
CA GLN A 30 -17.63 -0.51 -2.39
C GLN A 30 -17.35 -0.50 -3.88
N HIS A 31 -18.13 -1.26 -4.64
CA HIS A 31 -18.13 -1.22 -6.11
C HIS A 31 -18.64 0.13 -6.60
N SER A 32 -17.78 0.92 -7.25
CA SER A 32 -18.15 2.24 -7.77
C SER A 32 -19.08 2.18 -8.98
N ASP A 33 -19.05 1.08 -9.74
CA ASP A 33 -19.85 0.83 -10.93
C ASP A 33 -21.19 0.12 -10.63
N ASN A 34 -21.32 -0.52 -9.46
CA ASN A 34 -22.53 -1.20 -9.03
C ASN A 34 -22.86 -0.94 -7.55
N VAL A 35 -23.64 0.12 -7.31
CA VAL A 35 -24.07 0.54 -5.96
C VAL A 35 -24.98 -0.46 -5.23
N TYR A 36 -25.48 -1.49 -5.92
CA TYR A 36 -26.29 -2.56 -5.32
C TYR A 36 -25.48 -3.82 -5.00
N ALA A 37 -24.23 -3.91 -5.45
CA ALA A 37 -23.35 -5.00 -5.07
C ALA A 37 -23.04 -4.94 -3.56
N ALA A 38 -22.86 -6.10 -2.95
CA ALA A 38 -22.38 -6.15 -1.58
C ALA A 38 -20.95 -5.59 -1.49
N PRO A 39 -20.55 -5.01 -0.35
CA PRO A 39 -19.17 -4.60 -0.14
C PRO A 39 -18.22 -5.81 -0.23
N TYR A 40 -17.01 -5.58 -0.72
CA TYR A 40 -15.96 -6.59 -0.83
C TYR A 40 -14.79 -6.24 0.07
N THR A 41 -13.86 -7.18 0.28
CA THR A 41 -12.73 -6.97 1.20
C THR A 41 -11.40 -6.88 0.46
N VAL A 42 -10.57 -5.92 0.86
CA VAL A 42 -9.18 -5.80 0.39
C VAL A 42 -8.26 -5.94 1.59
N ARG A 43 -7.37 -6.93 1.56
CA ARG A 43 -6.39 -7.19 2.62
C ARG A 43 -4.98 -6.99 2.12
N ILE A 44 -4.24 -6.09 2.75
CA ILE A 44 -2.81 -5.90 2.56
C ILE A 44 -2.08 -6.72 3.61
N ASP A 45 -1.39 -7.76 3.18
CA ASP A 45 -0.52 -8.58 3.99
C ASP A 45 0.93 -8.22 3.71
N ALA A 46 1.45 -7.25 4.46
CA ALA A 46 2.83 -6.79 4.31
C ALA A 46 3.87 -7.87 4.70
N ASN A 47 3.50 -8.86 5.53
CA ASN A 47 4.42 -9.94 5.91
C ASN A 47 4.65 -10.92 4.76
N ASN A 48 3.60 -11.19 3.99
CA ASN A 48 3.67 -12.06 2.82
C ASN A 48 3.88 -11.28 1.51
N ALA A 49 3.96 -9.94 1.58
CA ALA A 49 3.99 -9.04 0.43
C ALA A 49 2.85 -9.32 -0.57
N MET A 50 1.64 -9.54 -0.05
CA MET A 50 0.45 -9.86 -0.86
C MET A 50 -0.68 -8.87 -0.64
N LEU A 51 -1.35 -8.51 -1.73
CA LEU A 51 -2.65 -7.86 -1.72
C LEU A 51 -3.70 -8.91 -2.09
N VAL A 52 -4.73 -9.05 -1.25
CA VAL A 52 -5.79 -10.04 -1.43
C VAL A 52 -7.13 -9.32 -1.55
N ILE A 53 -7.87 -9.57 -2.62
CA ILE A 53 -9.22 -9.07 -2.84
C ILE A 53 -10.18 -10.26 -2.73
N ASN A 54 -11.15 -10.20 -1.82
CA ASN A 54 -12.25 -11.16 -1.79
C ASN A 54 -13.55 -10.45 -2.13
N ASP A 55 -14.17 -10.87 -3.22
CA ASP A 55 -15.34 -10.26 -3.82
C ASP A 55 -16.29 -11.36 -4.32
N ASP A 56 -17.52 -11.38 -3.81
CA ASP A 56 -18.56 -12.36 -4.15
C ASP A 56 -18.08 -13.83 -4.23
N GLY A 57 -17.31 -14.27 -3.22
CA GLY A 57 -16.77 -15.63 -3.15
C GLY A 57 -15.55 -15.92 -4.05
N ARG A 58 -15.13 -14.96 -4.88
CA ARG A 58 -13.85 -15.00 -5.61
C ARG A 58 -12.74 -14.42 -4.75
N THR A 59 -11.59 -15.08 -4.75
CA THR A 59 -10.35 -14.58 -4.10
C THR A 59 -9.28 -14.35 -5.16
N ASP A 60 -8.86 -13.10 -5.28
CA ASP A 60 -7.73 -12.71 -6.11
C ASP A 60 -6.55 -12.30 -5.22
N VAL A 61 -5.38 -12.85 -5.53
CA VAL A 61 -4.12 -12.57 -4.83
C VAL A 61 -3.12 -11.96 -5.80
N TYR A 62 -2.55 -10.84 -5.41
CA TYR A 62 -1.60 -10.05 -6.19
C TYR A 62 -0.31 -9.82 -5.38
N PRO A 63 0.87 -10.05 -5.97
CA PRO A 63 2.13 -9.72 -5.31
C PRO A 63 2.28 -8.19 -5.22
N ILE A 64 2.67 -7.71 -4.05
CA ILE A 64 2.99 -6.29 -3.82
C ILE A 64 4.36 -6.01 -4.46
N GLU A 65 4.40 -5.01 -5.33
CA GLU A 65 5.61 -4.58 -6.03
C GLU A 65 6.27 -3.39 -5.36
N SER A 66 5.46 -2.51 -4.74
CA SER A 66 5.99 -1.36 -4.03
C SER A 66 5.08 -0.89 -2.90
N VAL A 67 5.71 -0.31 -1.89
CA VAL A 67 5.04 0.42 -0.81
C VAL A 67 5.71 1.79 -0.72
N LYS A 68 4.92 2.84 -0.90
CA LYS A 68 5.35 4.23 -0.73
C LYS A 68 4.76 4.76 0.56
N ASP A 69 5.62 5.22 1.46
CA ASP A 69 5.22 5.83 2.73
C ASP A 69 5.88 7.21 2.83
N GLN A 70 5.11 8.28 2.60
CA GLN A 70 5.62 9.65 2.64
C GLN A 70 4.63 10.60 3.32
N LYS A 71 5.05 11.26 4.40
CA LYS A 71 4.31 12.35 5.07
C LYS A 71 2.85 11.98 5.46
N GLY A 72 2.61 10.72 5.82
CA GLY A 72 1.28 10.22 6.17
C GLY A 72 0.49 9.67 4.98
N ASP A 73 1.06 9.71 3.77
CA ASP A 73 0.55 9.04 2.58
C ASP A 73 1.17 7.66 2.42
N ARG A 74 0.38 6.61 2.68
CA ARG A 74 0.78 5.22 2.45
C ARG A 74 0.03 4.65 1.25
N GLN A 75 0.79 4.26 0.23
CA GLN A 75 0.29 3.62 -0.98
C GLN A 75 0.95 2.26 -1.16
N VAL A 76 0.15 1.26 -1.52
CA VAL A 76 0.60 -0.11 -1.79
C VAL A 76 0.20 -0.44 -3.22
N THR A 77 1.17 -0.72 -4.08
CA THR A 77 0.95 -1.10 -5.47
C THR A 77 1.29 -2.57 -5.68
N ALA A 78 0.39 -3.27 -6.36
CA ALA A 78 0.52 -4.68 -6.71
C ALA A 78 0.30 -4.90 -8.21
N ALA A 79 0.94 -5.95 -8.74
CA ALA A 79 0.76 -6.36 -10.13
C ALA A 79 -0.66 -6.91 -10.33
N GLY A 80 -1.48 -6.21 -11.10
CA GLY A 80 -2.81 -6.65 -11.50
C GLY A 80 -2.73 -7.76 -12.56
N LYS A 81 -3.68 -8.70 -12.50
CA LYS A 81 -3.82 -9.79 -13.49
C LYS A 81 -4.65 -9.39 -14.70
N LEU A 82 -5.48 -8.36 -14.56
CA LEU A 82 -6.39 -7.90 -15.59
C LEU A 82 -5.67 -6.84 -16.44
N LEU A 83 -5.62 -7.02 -17.76
CA LEU A 83 -5.15 -6.00 -18.73
C LEU A 83 -3.74 -5.44 -18.47
N ASP A 84 -2.83 -6.20 -17.86
CA ASP A 84 -1.52 -5.68 -17.41
C ASP A 84 -1.70 -4.39 -16.61
N SER A 85 -2.55 -4.43 -15.57
CA SER A 85 -2.83 -3.28 -14.71
C SER A 85 -1.95 -3.26 -13.47
N HIS A 86 -1.81 -2.09 -12.86
CA HIS A 86 -1.43 -1.95 -11.46
C HIS A 86 -2.70 -1.80 -10.60
N VAL A 87 -2.72 -2.50 -9.47
CA VAL A 87 -3.73 -2.35 -8.42
C VAL A 87 -3.08 -1.59 -7.28
N THR A 88 -3.58 -0.40 -6.96
CA THR A 88 -3.03 0.40 -5.85
C THR A 88 -4.07 0.62 -4.78
N VAL A 89 -3.65 0.47 -3.53
CA VAL A 89 -4.42 0.86 -2.35
C VAL A 89 -3.80 2.10 -1.76
N SER A 90 -4.58 3.17 -1.66
CA SER A 90 -4.25 4.36 -0.85
C SER A 90 -4.88 4.21 0.53
N LEU A 91 -4.05 4.30 1.57
CA LEU A 91 -4.48 4.21 2.97
C LEU A 91 -4.65 5.58 3.65
N SER A 92 -4.55 6.65 2.86
CA SER A 92 -4.48 8.01 3.38
C SER A 92 -5.66 8.85 2.91
N GLY A 93 -6.16 9.70 3.79
CA GLY A 93 -7.40 10.43 3.56
C GLY A 93 -8.58 9.48 3.35
N LYS A 94 -9.29 9.63 2.22
CA LYS A 94 -10.31 8.67 1.80
C LYS A 94 -9.61 7.44 1.22
N LYS A 95 -9.72 6.29 1.88
CA LYS A 95 -9.09 5.06 1.44
C LYS A 95 -9.70 4.62 0.12
N GLN A 96 -8.86 4.19 -0.80
CA GLN A 96 -9.24 3.89 -2.18
C GLN A 96 -8.48 2.69 -2.69
N LEU A 97 -9.14 1.92 -3.54
CA LEU A 97 -8.53 0.96 -4.44
C LEU A 97 -8.66 1.52 -5.85
N TRP A 98 -7.57 1.65 -6.59
CA TRP A 98 -7.66 2.01 -8.01
C TRP A 98 -6.91 1.04 -8.90
N TYR A 99 -7.42 0.92 -10.12
CA TYR A 99 -6.84 0.13 -11.19
C TYR A 99 -6.33 1.08 -12.27
N ALA A 100 -5.07 0.95 -12.61
CA ALA A 100 -4.41 1.74 -13.65
C ALA A 100 -3.72 0.83 -14.66
N ASP A 101 -3.64 1.27 -15.91
CA ASP A 101 -2.83 0.59 -16.94
C ASP A 101 -1.35 0.63 -16.54
N ALA A 102 -0.63 -0.50 -16.57
CA ALA A 102 0.75 -0.56 -16.06
C ALA A 102 1.78 0.17 -16.94
N PHE A 103 1.43 0.53 -18.18
CA PHE A 103 2.35 1.22 -19.10
C PHE A 103 2.16 2.73 -19.10
N THR A 104 0.94 3.19 -18.89
CA THR A 104 0.55 4.61 -18.99
C THR A 104 0.19 5.23 -17.65
N ASP A 105 0.06 4.44 -16.59
CA ASP A 105 -0.45 4.83 -15.27
C ASP A 105 -1.84 5.50 -15.33
N ARG A 106 -2.58 5.30 -16.42
CA ARG A 106 -3.92 5.85 -16.58
C ARG A 106 -4.89 5.04 -15.74
N VAL A 107 -5.45 5.69 -14.72
CA VAL A 107 -6.53 5.13 -13.88
C VAL A 107 -7.80 4.94 -14.70
N PHE A 108 -8.39 3.76 -14.61
CA PHE A 108 -9.64 3.41 -15.30
C PHE A 108 -10.76 2.91 -14.38
N ALA A 109 -10.45 2.57 -13.12
CA ALA A 109 -11.45 2.27 -12.10
C ALA A 109 -10.96 2.71 -10.72
N ILE A 110 -11.86 3.22 -9.88
CA ILE A 110 -11.59 3.64 -8.50
C ILE A 110 -12.76 3.22 -7.62
N ASP A 111 -12.47 2.43 -6.61
CA ASP A 111 -13.40 2.07 -5.55
C ASP A 111 -12.97 2.72 -4.23
N TYR A 112 -13.96 3.01 -3.39
CA TYR A 112 -13.75 3.65 -2.10
C TYR A 112 -13.90 2.63 -0.98
N CYS A 113 -13.05 2.77 0.04
CA CYS A 113 -12.97 1.82 1.14
C CYS A 113 -13.03 2.49 2.51
N ASP A 114 -13.45 1.71 3.51
CA ASP A 114 -13.48 2.04 4.93
C ASP A 114 -12.45 1.24 5.75
#